data_AF-A0A529QVX4-F1
#
_entry.id   AF-A0A529QVX4-F1
#
_cell.length_a   1.000
_cell.length_b   1.000
_cell.length_c   1.000
_cell.angle_alpha   90.00
_cell.angle_beta   90.00
_cell.angle_gamma   90.00
#
_symmetry.space_group_name_H-M   'P 1'
#
loop_
_entity.id
_entity.type
_entity.pdbx_description
1 polymer ?
#
loop_
_entity_poly.entity_id
_entity_poly.type
_entity_poly.pdbx_seq_one_letter_code
_entity_poly.pdbx_strand_id
1 'polypeptide(L)'
;MADVHATVIWRSAMAYRTKALATEYVEHRPVFVATLLRFGQCVPSLVTALGINPDTSSELFTLDLRQDPVVLAAMTVEELASHIKTKPRPITSLRLNTCPLFLPVDVAGPKAAGYDLGIKEITRRAEQMRADEALRGRLIDAMTSSRTPFPESPHLEEQIYGGFYSPEDEYLVDEFHKAEWPQRLEISGRFADRRLRGLSRRLIYFDAPHVMPDRMRKIYARAIAARIHARNEATRWITLDEAIEDGETMLADLAPDDRQRLDEHLARLRTLREEARQLLEDPILR
;
A
#
# COMPACT_ATOMS: atom_id res chain seq x y z
N MET A 1 28.23 -18.66 20.10
CA MET A 1 27.04 -19.26 19.45
C MET A 1 25.98 -18.23 19.06
N ALA A 2 25.60 -17.29 19.92
CA ALA A 2 24.59 -16.25 19.59
C ALA A 2 24.99 -15.35 18.39
N ASP A 3 26.26 -14.94 18.32
CA ASP A 3 26.79 -14.06 17.26
C ASP A 3 26.79 -14.73 15.86
N VAL A 4 27.08 -16.03 15.82
CA VAL A 4 27.02 -16.85 14.59
C VAL A 4 25.56 -17.00 14.13
N HIS A 5 24.62 -17.22 15.05
CA HIS A 5 23.21 -17.36 14.72
C HIS A 5 22.61 -16.05 14.19
N ALA A 6 22.94 -14.91 14.80
CA ALA A 6 22.55 -13.59 14.31
C ALA A 6 23.08 -13.32 12.89
N THR A 7 24.33 -13.69 12.63
CA THR A 7 24.94 -13.57 11.29
C THR A 7 24.21 -14.43 10.25
N VAL A 8 23.82 -15.66 10.59
CA VAL A 8 23.09 -16.55 9.68
C VAL A 8 21.67 -16.02 9.40
N ILE A 9 20.97 -15.52 10.41
CA ILE A 9 19.66 -14.89 10.25
C ILE A 9 19.77 -13.65 9.36
N TRP A 10 20.73 -12.77 9.64
CA TRP A 10 20.93 -11.55 8.86
C TRP A 10 21.24 -11.86 7.39
N ARG A 11 22.16 -12.79 7.13
CA ARG A 11 22.48 -13.24 5.77
C ARG A 11 21.26 -13.81 5.07
N SER A 12 20.47 -14.64 5.77
CA SER A 12 19.24 -15.22 5.21
C SER A 12 18.21 -14.14 4.86
N ALA A 13 18.00 -13.17 5.75
CA ALA A 13 17.09 -12.04 5.50
C ALA A 13 17.56 -11.17 4.31
N MET A 14 18.87 -10.96 4.18
CA MET A 14 19.45 -10.13 3.10
C MET A 14 19.57 -10.85 1.76
N ALA A 15 19.59 -12.18 1.75
CA ALA A 15 19.72 -13.00 0.55
C ALA A 15 18.54 -12.83 -0.41
N TYR A 16 17.34 -12.49 0.09
CA TYR A 16 16.10 -12.49 -0.71
C TYR A 16 15.43 -11.11 -0.78
N ARG A 17 16.24 -10.04 -0.73
CA ARG A 17 15.74 -8.66 -0.67
C ARG A 17 15.16 -8.10 -1.98
N THR A 18 15.50 -8.71 -3.12
CA THR A 18 15.00 -8.29 -4.44
C THR A 18 13.90 -9.24 -4.91
N LYS A 19 13.02 -8.75 -5.79
CA LYS A 19 11.97 -9.59 -6.40
C LYS A 19 12.55 -10.85 -7.06
N ALA A 20 13.64 -10.72 -7.81
CA ALA A 20 14.27 -11.83 -8.51
C ALA A 20 14.77 -12.92 -7.53
N LEU A 21 15.54 -12.52 -6.50
CA LEU A 21 16.07 -13.46 -5.51
C LEU A 21 14.96 -14.10 -4.65
N ALA A 22 13.94 -13.32 -4.30
CA ALA A 22 12.78 -13.83 -3.57
C ALA A 22 11.97 -14.84 -4.41
N THR A 23 11.85 -14.60 -5.73
CA THR A 23 11.17 -15.51 -6.66
C THR A 23 11.94 -16.82 -6.80
N GLU A 24 13.25 -16.74 -7.06
CA GLU A 24 14.13 -17.91 -7.15
C GLU A 24 14.06 -18.75 -5.87
N TYR A 25 14.07 -18.11 -4.70
CA TYR A 25 14.00 -18.82 -3.42
C TYR A 25 12.73 -19.67 -3.28
N VAL A 26 11.56 -19.10 -3.56
CA VAL A 26 10.27 -19.81 -3.38
C VAL A 26 10.03 -20.86 -4.47
N GLU A 27 10.67 -20.70 -5.64
CA GLU A 27 10.64 -21.70 -6.70
C GLU A 27 11.45 -22.95 -6.33
N HIS A 28 12.59 -22.79 -5.66
CA HIS A 28 13.49 -23.91 -5.32
C HIS A 28 13.22 -24.53 -3.94
N ARG A 29 12.60 -23.79 -3.02
CA ARG A 29 12.35 -24.27 -1.65
C ARG A 29 10.92 -24.79 -1.49
N PRO A 30 10.72 -26.09 -1.20
CA PRO A 30 9.37 -26.63 -0.98
C PRO A 30 8.74 -26.05 0.29
N VAL A 31 9.56 -25.81 1.32
CA VAL A 31 9.16 -25.24 2.62
C VAL A 31 10.09 -24.09 2.96
N PHE A 32 9.52 -23.01 3.48
CA PHE A 32 10.26 -21.92 4.09
C PHE A 32 9.44 -21.27 5.20
N VAL A 33 10.10 -20.47 6.03
CA VAL A 33 9.41 -19.63 7.02
C VAL A 33 9.15 -18.27 6.40
N ALA A 34 7.87 -17.91 6.25
CA ALA A 34 7.46 -16.56 5.90
C ALA A 34 7.09 -15.80 7.17
N THR A 35 7.67 -14.62 7.35
CA THR A 35 7.36 -13.76 8.50
C THR A 35 6.54 -12.55 8.06
N LEU A 36 5.34 -12.42 8.62
CA LEU A 36 4.44 -11.31 8.36
C LEU A 36 4.43 -10.34 9.53
N LEU A 37 4.35 -9.04 9.24
CA LEU A 37 4.07 -8.04 10.26
C LEU A 37 2.55 -7.86 10.35
N ARG A 38 1.96 -8.25 11.48
CA ARG A 38 0.52 -8.09 11.76
C ARG A 38 0.36 -7.33 13.07
N PHE A 39 -0.29 -6.16 13.03
CA PHE A 39 -0.54 -5.32 14.21
C PHE A 39 0.73 -5.06 15.05
N GLY A 40 1.86 -4.78 14.39
CA GLY A 40 3.15 -4.54 15.05
C GLY A 40 3.87 -5.81 15.55
N GLN A 41 3.31 -7.01 15.34
CA GLN A 41 3.90 -8.28 15.74
C GLN A 41 4.43 -9.07 14.54
N CYS A 42 5.61 -9.66 14.69
CA CYS A 42 6.14 -10.62 13.73
C CYS A 42 5.45 -11.97 13.91
N VAL A 43 4.79 -12.44 12.86
CA VAL A 43 4.07 -13.72 12.81
C VAL A 43 4.77 -14.62 11.80
N PRO A 44 5.77 -15.41 12.24
CA PRO A 44 6.42 -16.41 11.40
C PRO A 44 5.58 -17.69 11.31
N SER A 45 5.43 -18.22 10.09
CA SER A 45 4.77 -19.51 9.83
C SER A 45 5.58 -20.34 8.84
N LEU A 46 5.57 -21.67 9.00
CA LEU A 46 6.03 -22.58 7.93
C LEU A 46 5.01 -22.60 6.81
N VAL A 47 5.46 -22.28 5.61
CA VAL A 47 4.60 -22.16 4.43
C VAL A 47 5.20 -22.87 3.23
N THR A 48 4.35 -23.14 2.24
CA THR A 48 4.75 -23.52 0.89
C THR A 48 4.16 -22.55 -0.13
N ALA A 49 4.83 -22.39 -1.26
CA ALA A 49 4.35 -21.56 -2.36
C ALA A 49 3.22 -22.26 -3.11
N LEU A 50 2.10 -21.56 -3.30
CA LEU A 50 1.01 -21.99 -4.19
C LEU A 50 1.28 -21.55 -5.62
N GLY A 51 1.71 -20.31 -5.80
CA GLY A 51 2.01 -19.71 -7.09
C GLY A 51 1.92 -18.20 -7.07
N ILE A 52 2.35 -17.58 -8.16
CA ILE A 52 2.26 -16.14 -8.37
C ILE A 52 0.82 -15.77 -8.72
N ASN A 53 0.36 -14.62 -8.23
CA ASN A 53 -0.93 -14.07 -8.60
C ASN A 53 -0.96 -13.79 -10.13
N PRO A 54 -1.91 -14.36 -10.89
CA PRO A 54 -2.07 -14.08 -12.32
C PRO A 54 -2.20 -12.59 -12.64
N ASP A 55 -2.83 -11.81 -11.76
CA ASP A 55 -3.06 -10.38 -11.97
C ASP A 55 -1.83 -9.53 -11.62
N THR A 56 -0.88 -10.05 -10.84
CA THR A 56 0.24 -9.27 -10.32
C THR A 56 1.48 -10.14 -10.09
N SER A 57 2.46 -10.01 -10.98
CA SER A 57 3.69 -10.83 -10.96
C SER A 57 4.60 -10.62 -9.74
N SER A 58 4.34 -9.62 -8.90
CA SER A 58 5.08 -9.39 -7.66
C SER A 58 4.42 -10.01 -6.44
N GLU A 59 3.27 -10.64 -6.58
CA GLU A 59 2.50 -11.19 -5.48
C GLU A 59 2.54 -12.71 -5.49
N LEU A 60 2.95 -13.30 -4.37
CA LEU A 60 3.02 -14.73 -4.14
C LEU A 60 1.90 -15.16 -3.19
N PHE A 61 1.17 -16.20 -3.56
CA PHE A 61 0.28 -16.91 -2.63
C PHE A 61 1.03 -18.02 -1.92
N THR A 62 0.94 -18.04 -0.59
CA THR A 62 1.54 -19.07 0.25
C THR A 62 0.49 -19.74 1.13
N LEU A 63 0.58 -21.07 1.27
CA LEU A 63 -0.26 -21.84 2.18
C LEU A 63 0.47 -22.08 3.49
N ASP A 64 -0.19 -21.83 4.61
CA ASP A 64 0.25 -22.26 5.93
C ASP A 64 0.19 -23.79 6.04
N LEU A 65 1.33 -24.45 6.28
CA LEU A 65 1.43 -25.91 6.22
C LEU A 65 0.76 -26.64 7.40
N ARG A 66 0.19 -25.89 8.36
CA ARG A 66 -0.77 -26.46 9.32
C ARG A 66 -2.05 -26.95 8.64
N GLN A 67 -2.35 -26.43 7.45
CA GLN A 67 -3.43 -26.90 6.60
C GLN A 67 -3.01 -28.19 5.88
N ASP A 68 -3.83 -29.22 5.94
CA ASP A 68 -3.53 -30.50 5.29
C ASP A 68 -3.97 -30.46 3.81
N PRO A 69 -3.04 -30.63 2.85
CA PRO A 69 -3.37 -30.71 1.42
C PRO A 69 -4.45 -31.73 1.10
N VAL A 70 -4.50 -32.86 1.79
CA VAL A 70 -5.47 -33.94 1.55
C VAL A 70 -6.89 -33.47 1.89
N VAL A 71 -7.04 -32.74 2.99
CA VAL A 71 -8.32 -32.17 3.41
C VAL A 71 -8.75 -31.08 2.43
N LEU A 72 -7.83 -30.21 2.01
CA LEU A 72 -8.12 -29.15 1.03
C LEU A 72 -8.51 -29.72 -0.35
N ALA A 73 -7.87 -30.82 -0.78
CA ALA A 73 -8.16 -31.47 -2.05
C ALA A 73 -9.62 -31.96 -2.11
N ALA A 74 -10.13 -32.48 -1.00
CA ALA A 74 -11.47 -33.04 -0.87
C ALA A 74 -12.59 -31.99 -0.79
N MET A 75 -12.27 -30.72 -0.50
CA MET A 75 -13.26 -29.65 -0.41
C MET A 75 -13.87 -29.30 -1.78
N THR A 76 -15.11 -28.82 -1.83
CA THR A 76 -15.69 -28.21 -3.04
C THR A 76 -15.15 -26.78 -3.28
N VAL A 77 -15.56 -26.15 -4.37
CA VAL A 77 -15.18 -24.75 -4.67
C VAL A 77 -15.73 -23.80 -3.60
N GLU A 78 -16.98 -24.02 -3.17
CA GLU A 78 -17.66 -23.20 -2.16
C GLU A 78 -17.06 -23.39 -0.76
N GLU A 79 -16.70 -24.63 -0.43
CA GLU A 79 -16.02 -24.98 0.82
C GLU A 79 -14.63 -24.34 0.86
N LEU A 80 -13.85 -24.45 -0.22
CA LEU A 80 -12.55 -23.77 -0.33
C LEU A 80 -12.70 -22.26 -0.19
N ALA A 81 -13.65 -21.64 -0.90
CA ALA A 81 -13.89 -20.20 -0.85
C ALA A 81 -14.27 -19.70 0.55
N SER A 82 -14.96 -20.54 1.34
CA SER A 82 -15.27 -20.25 2.74
C SER A 82 -14.06 -20.52 3.65
N HIS A 83 -13.34 -21.62 3.43
CA HIS A 83 -12.19 -22.03 4.24
C HIS A 83 -11.06 -21.01 4.20
N ILE A 84 -10.72 -20.47 3.02
CA ILE A 84 -9.68 -19.43 2.88
C ILE A 84 -10.04 -18.11 3.60
N LYS A 85 -11.30 -17.94 4.02
CA LYS A 85 -11.79 -16.78 4.78
C LYS A 85 -11.69 -16.95 6.29
N THR A 86 -11.40 -18.16 6.78
CA THR A 86 -11.25 -18.45 8.21
C THR A 86 -10.05 -17.73 8.84
N LYS A 87 -10.05 -17.61 10.16
CA LYS A 87 -8.95 -17.02 10.94
C LYS A 87 -8.34 -18.10 11.85
N PRO A 88 -6.99 -18.21 11.93
CA PRO A 88 -6.00 -17.51 11.12
C PRO A 88 -6.10 -17.89 9.63
N ARG A 89 -5.75 -16.96 8.73
CA ARG A 89 -5.92 -17.13 7.28
C ARG A 89 -5.06 -18.31 6.77
N PRO A 90 -5.66 -19.35 6.14
CA PRO A 90 -4.94 -20.48 5.56
C PRO A 90 -3.93 -20.07 4.48
N ILE A 91 -4.34 -19.14 3.61
CA ILE A 91 -3.53 -18.61 2.52
C ILE A 91 -3.20 -17.15 2.83
N THR A 92 -1.95 -16.78 2.62
CA THR A 92 -1.53 -15.37 2.68
C THR A 92 -0.90 -14.92 1.37
N SER A 93 -1.11 -13.65 1.04
CA SER A 93 -0.39 -12.95 -0.03
C SER A 93 0.88 -12.30 0.52
N LEU A 94 1.98 -12.47 -0.21
CA LEU A 94 3.29 -11.88 0.06
C LEU A 94 3.77 -11.10 -1.16
N ARG A 95 4.18 -9.84 -0.95
CA ARG A 95 4.78 -9.02 -2.02
C ARG A 95 6.28 -9.28 -2.10
N LEU A 96 6.73 -9.84 -3.22
CA LEU A 96 8.12 -10.17 -3.48
C LEU A 96 8.99 -8.94 -3.77
N ASN A 97 8.39 -7.84 -4.22
CA ASN A 97 9.07 -6.57 -4.47
C ASN A 97 9.16 -5.66 -3.22
N THR A 98 8.72 -6.13 -2.04
CA THR A 98 8.79 -5.36 -0.79
C THR A 98 9.73 -6.01 0.23
N CYS A 99 10.80 -6.67 -0.23
CA CYS A 99 11.80 -7.34 0.61
C CYS A 99 11.16 -8.29 1.65
N PRO A 100 10.48 -9.37 1.20
CA PRO A 100 9.82 -10.29 2.11
C PRO A 100 10.82 -10.97 3.04
N LEU A 101 10.43 -11.16 4.31
CA LEU A 101 11.28 -11.82 5.30
C LEU A 101 11.09 -13.33 5.23
N PHE A 102 11.96 -13.96 4.42
CA PHE A 102 12.06 -15.41 4.32
C PHE A 102 13.23 -15.95 5.13
N LEU A 103 12.99 -17.04 5.86
CA LEU A 103 14.02 -17.76 6.58
C LEU A 103 13.97 -19.25 6.25
N PRO A 104 15.14 -19.90 6.07
CA PRO A 104 15.22 -21.35 6.04
C PRO A 104 14.66 -21.99 7.32
N VAL A 105 14.06 -23.17 7.18
CA VAL A 105 13.43 -23.92 8.28
C VAL A 105 14.45 -24.35 9.34
N ASP A 106 15.71 -24.57 8.96
CA ASP A 106 16.80 -24.88 9.89
C ASP A 106 17.32 -23.64 10.64
N VAL A 107 17.00 -22.43 10.16
CA VAL A 107 17.47 -21.16 10.74
C VAL A 107 16.44 -20.53 11.68
N ALA A 108 15.16 -20.54 11.33
CA ALA A 108 14.12 -19.80 12.06
C ALA A 108 13.84 -20.32 13.48
N GLY A 109 14.02 -21.64 13.70
CA GLY A 109 13.76 -22.28 14.98
C GLY A 109 12.27 -22.38 15.36
N PRO A 110 11.93 -22.99 16.51
CA PRO A 110 10.58 -23.46 16.85
C PRO A 110 9.54 -22.35 17.12
N LYS A 111 9.92 -21.07 17.00
CA LYS A 111 9.00 -19.94 17.22
C LYS A 111 8.03 -19.72 16.07
N ALA A 112 8.26 -20.30 14.89
CA ALA A 112 7.30 -20.23 13.79
C ALA A 112 6.12 -21.19 14.02
N ALA A 113 4.93 -20.78 13.61
CA ALA A 113 3.77 -21.67 13.65
C ALA A 113 3.94 -22.85 12.68
N GLY A 114 3.65 -24.07 13.13
CA GLY A 114 3.71 -25.31 12.36
C GLY A 114 4.85 -26.26 12.75
N TYR A 115 5.85 -25.83 13.54
CA TYR A 115 6.92 -26.73 13.98
C TYR A 115 6.40 -27.87 14.88
N ASP A 116 5.26 -27.67 15.53
CA ASP A 116 4.56 -28.64 16.38
C ASP A 116 4.12 -29.90 15.61
N LEU A 117 3.89 -29.80 14.30
CA LEU A 117 3.60 -30.95 13.43
C LEU A 117 4.84 -31.82 13.13
N GLY A 118 6.04 -31.26 13.37
CA GLY A 118 7.30 -31.90 13.04
C GLY A 118 7.72 -31.70 11.58
N ILE A 119 9.03 -31.55 11.36
CA ILE A 119 9.61 -31.21 10.05
C ILE A 119 9.27 -32.24 8.97
N LYS A 120 9.24 -33.54 9.31
CA LYS A 120 8.90 -34.60 8.35
C LYS A 120 7.50 -34.41 7.76
N GLU A 121 6.53 -34.09 8.60
CA GLU A 121 5.14 -33.89 8.17
C GLU A 121 4.99 -32.59 7.36
N ILE A 122 5.62 -31.51 7.80
CA ILE A 122 5.65 -30.24 7.06
C ILE A 122 6.25 -30.43 5.66
N THR A 123 7.38 -31.12 5.54
CA THR A 123 8.00 -31.41 4.24
C THR A 123 7.09 -32.28 3.38
N ARG A 124 6.49 -33.33 3.94
CA ARG A 124 5.52 -34.19 3.23
C ARG A 124 4.35 -33.38 2.65
N ARG A 125 3.74 -32.52 3.46
CA ARG A 125 2.61 -31.66 3.03
C ARG A 125 3.03 -30.67 1.93
N ALA A 126 4.20 -30.07 2.05
CA ALA A 126 4.70 -29.16 1.03
C ALA A 126 5.00 -29.86 -0.29
N GLU A 127 5.61 -31.04 -0.26
CA GLU A 127 5.85 -31.85 -1.46
C GLU A 127 4.55 -32.26 -2.14
N GLN A 128 3.53 -32.67 -1.36
CA GLN A 128 2.19 -32.96 -1.89
C GLN A 128 1.56 -31.74 -2.56
N MET A 129 1.57 -30.59 -1.90
CA MET A 129 1.05 -29.35 -2.48
C MET A 129 1.81 -28.94 -3.74
N ARG A 130 3.13 -29.12 -3.77
CA ARG A 130 3.98 -28.81 -4.92
C ARG A 130 3.79 -29.79 -6.08
N ALA A 131 3.42 -31.04 -5.83
CA ALA A 131 3.10 -32.00 -6.87
C ALA A 131 1.69 -31.81 -7.46
N ASP A 132 0.74 -31.29 -6.68
CA ASP A 132 -0.66 -31.13 -7.08
C ASP A 132 -0.95 -29.76 -7.72
N GLU A 133 -0.67 -29.64 -9.03
CA GLU A 133 -0.95 -28.44 -9.81
C GLU A 133 -2.44 -28.05 -9.82
N ALA A 134 -3.33 -29.05 -9.85
CA ALA A 134 -4.77 -28.82 -9.89
C ALA A 134 -5.27 -28.17 -8.60
N LEU A 135 -4.82 -28.67 -7.43
CA LEU A 135 -5.17 -28.08 -6.14
C LEU A 135 -4.59 -26.66 -5.99
N ARG A 136 -3.34 -26.42 -6.40
CA ARG A 136 -2.77 -25.07 -6.36
C ARG A 136 -3.57 -24.09 -7.21
N GLY A 137 -3.95 -24.47 -8.43
CA GLY A 137 -4.82 -23.67 -9.30
C GLY A 137 -6.13 -23.31 -8.62
N ARG A 138 -6.85 -24.30 -8.07
CA ARG A 138 -8.11 -24.09 -7.34
C ARG A 138 -7.97 -23.14 -6.16
N LEU A 139 -6.89 -23.23 -5.39
CA LEU A 139 -6.62 -22.34 -4.26
C LEU A 139 -6.28 -20.91 -4.70
N ILE A 140 -5.54 -20.76 -5.79
CA ILE A 140 -5.24 -19.46 -6.40
C ILE A 140 -6.55 -18.82 -6.91
N ASP A 141 -7.37 -19.58 -7.64
CA ASP A 141 -8.66 -19.10 -8.18
C ASP A 141 -9.62 -18.70 -7.06
N ALA A 142 -9.69 -19.49 -5.98
CA ALA A 142 -10.48 -19.13 -4.81
C ALA A 142 -9.98 -17.81 -4.18
N MET A 143 -8.66 -17.62 -4.12
CA MET A 143 -8.05 -16.41 -3.56
C MET A 143 -8.30 -15.18 -4.44
N THR A 144 -8.11 -15.27 -5.76
CA THR A 144 -8.33 -14.17 -6.71
C THR A 144 -9.81 -13.79 -6.78
N SER A 145 -10.70 -14.78 -6.88
CA SER A 145 -12.17 -14.57 -6.92
C SER A 145 -12.73 -14.01 -5.62
N SER A 146 -12.03 -14.19 -4.49
CA SER A 146 -12.45 -13.62 -3.21
C SER A 146 -12.15 -12.13 -3.05
N ARG A 147 -11.38 -11.53 -3.97
CA ARG A 147 -10.97 -10.13 -3.88
C ARG A 147 -12.07 -9.22 -4.41
N THR A 148 -12.48 -8.27 -3.58
CA THR A 148 -13.30 -7.14 -4.03
C THR A 148 -12.38 -6.13 -4.71
N PRO A 149 -12.63 -5.73 -5.97
CA PRO A 149 -11.93 -4.60 -6.58
C PRO A 149 -12.09 -3.36 -5.71
N PHE A 150 -10.99 -2.67 -5.44
CA PHE A 150 -11.07 -1.38 -4.77
C PHE A 150 -11.59 -0.35 -5.78
N PRO A 151 -12.67 0.41 -5.48
CA PRO A 151 -13.13 1.45 -6.39
C PRO A 151 -12.01 2.49 -6.56
N GLU A 152 -11.88 3.03 -7.77
CA GLU A 152 -10.94 4.12 -8.01
C GLU A 152 -11.32 5.33 -7.14
N SER A 153 -10.35 5.89 -6.44
CA SER A 153 -10.61 7.08 -5.62
C SER A 153 -10.98 8.27 -6.51
N PRO A 154 -11.96 9.10 -6.12
CA PRO A 154 -12.22 10.36 -6.80
C PRO A 154 -11.07 11.37 -6.63
N HIS A 155 -10.18 11.15 -5.67
CA HIS A 155 -9.06 12.03 -5.37
C HIS A 155 -7.80 11.59 -6.14
N LEU A 156 -7.31 12.50 -6.98
CA LEU A 156 -6.16 12.27 -7.86
C LEU A 156 -4.91 11.75 -7.13
N GLU A 157 -4.60 12.29 -5.96
CA GLU A 157 -3.44 11.90 -5.14
C GLU A 157 -3.52 10.45 -4.61
N GLU A 158 -4.70 9.82 -4.68
CA GLU A 158 -4.91 8.43 -4.28
C GLU A 158 -4.93 7.47 -5.49
N GLN A 159 -4.72 7.97 -6.71
CA GLN A 159 -4.74 7.17 -7.95
C GLN A 159 -3.36 6.69 -8.40
N ILE A 160 -2.35 6.72 -7.52
CA ILE A 160 -0.97 6.32 -7.86
C ILE A 160 -0.86 4.85 -8.30
N TYR A 161 -1.80 3.99 -7.88
CA TYR A 161 -1.86 2.58 -8.25
C TYR A 161 -2.80 2.30 -9.43
N GLY A 162 -3.35 3.34 -10.08
CA GLY A 162 -4.21 3.22 -11.27
C GLY A 162 -3.50 2.78 -12.55
N GLY A 163 -2.27 2.27 -12.45
CA GLY A 163 -1.43 1.86 -13.58
C GLY A 163 -0.28 2.83 -13.87
N PHE A 164 0.63 2.41 -14.76
CA PHE A 164 1.74 3.22 -15.24
C PHE A 164 1.30 4.09 -16.43
N TYR A 165 1.91 5.27 -16.58
CA TYR A 165 1.73 6.12 -17.77
C TYR A 165 2.54 5.57 -18.95
N SER A 166 2.27 6.05 -20.17
CA SER A 166 2.93 5.56 -21.38
C SER A 166 4.37 6.07 -21.51
N PRO A 167 5.22 5.44 -22.35
CA PRO A 167 6.58 5.94 -22.62
C PRO A 167 6.61 7.37 -23.18
N GLU A 168 5.58 7.78 -23.94
CA GLU A 168 5.45 9.16 -24.43
C GLU A 168 5.21 10.14 -23.28
N ASP A 169 4.35 9.78 -22.33
CA ASP A 169 4.14 10.55 -21.12
C ASP A 169 5.38 10.55 -20.22
N GLU A 170 6.13 9.44 -20.16
CA GLU A 170 7.42 9.35 -19.44
C GLU A 170 8.42 10.38 -19.98
N TYR A 171 8.58 10.46 -21.31
CA TYR A 171 9.40 11.49 -21.94
C TYR A 171 8.93 12.91 -21.59
N LEU A 172 7.61 13.16 -21.60
CA LEU A 172 7.06 14.47 -21.21
C LEU A 172 7.30 14.79 -19.73
N VAL A 173 7.33 13.80 -18.84
CA VAL A 173 7.67 13.99 -17.42
C VAL A 173 9.11 14.47 -17.29
N ASP A 174 10.05 13.86 -18.01
CA ASP A 174 11.45 14.29 -18.00
C ASP A 174 11.62 15.71 -18.52
N GLU A 175 10.95 16.05 -19.63
CA GLU A 175 11.00 17.40 -20.20
C GLU A 175 10.34 18.43 -19.28
N PHE A 176 9.24 18.05 -18.61
CA PHE A 176 8.59 18.88 -17.60
C PHE A 176 9.56 19.25 -16.47
N HIS A 177 10.32 18.28 -15.93
CA HIS A 177 11.23 18.54 -14.82
C HIS A 177 12.44 19.40 -15.21
N LYS A 178 12.89 19.35 -16.46
CA LYS A 178 14.02 20.18 -16.97
C LYS A 178 13.60 21.60 -17.36
N ALA A 179 12.32 21.80 -17.70
CA ALA A 179 11.83 23.05 -18.23
C ALA A 179 11.60 24.13 -17.15
N GLU A 180 11.64 25.39 -17.58
CA GLU A 180 11.20 26.53 -16.77
C GLU A 180 9.67 26.59 -16.63
N TRP A 181 9.16 27.37 -15.67
CA TRP A 181 7.75 27.37 -15.30
C TRP A 181 6.74 27.64 -16.43
N PRO A 182 6.95 28.61 -17.34
CA PRO A 182 6.03 28.81 -18.46
C PRO A 182 5.94 27.59 -19.38
N GLN A 183 7.07 26.96 -19.69
CA GLN A 183 7.13 25.76 -20.53
C GLN A 183 6.54 24.54 -19.81
N ARG A 184 6.71 24.42 -18.49
CA ARG A 184 6.02 23.39 -17.68
C ARG A 184 4.51 23.47 -17.84
N LEU A 185 3.93 24.68 -17.89
CA LEU A 185 2.50 24.86 -18.11
C LEU A 185 2.07 24.34 -19.50
N GLU A 186 2.84 24.62 -20.54
CA GLU A 186 2.59 24.09 -21.89
C GLU A 186 2.67 22.56 -21.92
N ILE A 187 3.72 21.97 -21.33
CA ILE A 187 3.92 20.53 -21.24
C ILE A 187 2.78 19.87 -20.45
N SER A 188 2.29 20.50 -19.38
CA SER A 188 1.15 19.99 -18.60
C SER A 188 -0.12 19.76 -19.42
N GLY A 189 -0.28 20.46 -20.55
CA GLY A 189 -1.40 20.30 -21.47
C GLY A 189 -1.26 19.10 -22.42
N ARG A 190 -0.04 18.56 -22.58
CA ARG A 190 0.30 17.53 -23.56
C ARG A 190 0.24 16.10 -23.01
N PHE A 191 0.25 15.91 -21.69
CA PHE A 191 0.13 14.57 -21.10
C PHE A 191 -1.17 13.88 -21.53
N ALA A 192 -1.07 12.64 -22.00
CA ALA A 192 -2.22 11.81 -22.31
C ALA A 192 -2.91 11.35 -21.02
N ASP A 193 -2.12 10.92 -20.03
CA ASP A 193 -2.61 10.53 -18.72
C ASP A 193 -3.23 11.72 -17.98
N ARG A 194 -4.53 11.61 -17.69
CA ARG A 194 -5.29 12.63 -16.93
C ARG A 194 -4.68 12.92 -15.56
N ARG A 195 -4.02 11.93 -14.96
CA ARG A 195 -3.40 12.03 -13.64
C ARG A 195 -2.17 12.93 -13.69
N LEU A 196 -1.30 12.73 -14.69
CA LEU A 196 -0.14 13.60 -14.91
C LEU A 196 -0.57 15.03 -15.24
N ARG A 197 -1.60 15.23 -16.07
CA ARG A 197 -2.16 16.59 -16.30
C ARG A 197 -2.62 17.26 -15.01
N GLY A 198 -3.34 16.54 -14.16
CA GLY A 198 -3.83 17.07 -12.89
C GLY A 198 -2.70 17.38 -11.90
N LEU A 199 -1.74 16.46 -11.75
CA LEU A 199 -0.62 16.58 -10.81
C LEU A 199 0.36 17.68 -11.23
N SER A 200 0.76 17.72 -12.49
CA SER A 200 1.67 18.75 -13.03
C SER A 200 1.10 20.16 -12.85
N ARG A 201 -0.20 20.35 -13.10
CA ARG A 201 -0.87 21.64 -12.87
C ARG A 201 -0.98 21.99 -11.40
N ARG A 202 -1.24 21.02 -10.50
CA ARG A 202 -1.19 21.29 -9.06
C ARG A 202 0.19 21.74 -8.61
N LEU A 203 1.25 21.10 -9.11
CA LEU A 203 2.63 21.49 -8.84
C LEU A 203 2.89 22.94 -9.30
N ILE A 204 2.51 23.28 -10.54
CA ILE A 204 2.62 24.67 -11.03
C ILE A 204 1.80 25.65 -10.17
N TYR A 205 0.61 25.28 -9.71
CA TYR A 205 -0.21 26.14 -8.85
C TYR A 205 0.48 26.45 -7.52
N PHE A 206 1.14 25.46 -6.91
CA PHE A 206 1.82 25.66 -5.63
C PHE A 206 3.13 26.44 -5.77
N ASP A 207 3.92 26.16 -6.81
CA ASP A 207 5.27 26.70 -6.94
C ASP A 207 5.37 27.95 -7.83
N ALA A 208 4.52 28.07 -8.85
CA ALA A 208 4.56 29.17 -9.83
C ALA A 208 3.15 29.60 -10.30
N PRO A 209 2.23 29.98 -9.39
CA PRO A 209 0.86 30.37 -9.77
C PRO A 209 0.78 31.59 -10.68
N HIS A 210 1.86 32.36 -10.80
CA HIS A 210 1.94 33.54 -11.66
C HIS A 210 2.00 33.20 -13.16
N VAL A 211 2.48 32.01 -13.54
CA VAL A 211 2.48 31.58 -14.95
C VAL A 211 1.11 31.06 -15.41
N MET A 212 0.21 30.75 -14.47
CA MET A 212 -1.13 30.26 -14.78
C MET A 212 -2.06 31.39 -15.23
N PRO A 213 -2.95 31.13 -16.21
CA PRO A 213 -4.06 32.03 -16.50
C PRO A 213 -4.92 32.26 -15.25
N ASP A 214 -5.40 33.50 -15.09
CA ASP A 214 -6.13 33.91 -13.88
C ASP A 214 -7.33 33.00 -13.56
N ARG A 215 -8.10 32.63 -14.59
CA ARG A 215 -9.23 31.70 -14.46
C ARG A 215 -8.80 30.33 -13.94
N MET A 216 -7.66 29.81 -14.41
CA MET A 216 -7.15 28.51 -13.96
C MET A 216 -6.72 28.55 -12.50
N ARG A 217 -5.94 29.57 -12.11
CA ARG A 217 -5.51 29.79 -10.73
C ARG A 217 -6.71 29.89 -9.78
N LYS A 218 -7.74 30.64 -10.18
CA LYS A 218 -9.00 30.79 -9.46
C LYS A 218 -9.75 29.48 -9.25
N ILE A 219 -9.83 28.62 -10.28
CA ILE A 219 -10.42 27.28 -10.16
C ILE A 219 -9.67 26.43 -9.12
N TYR A 220 -8.34 26.43 -9.14
CA TYR A 220 -7.54 25.69 -8.15
C TYR A 220 -7.72 26.25 -6.73
N ALA A 221 -7.70 27.57 -6.56
CA ALA A 221 -7.92 28.21 -5.28
C ALA A 221 -9.29 27.82 -4.67
N ARG A 222 -10.36 27.88 -5.47
CA ARG A 222 -11.70 27.46 -5.04
C ARG A 222 -11.75 25.97 -4.72
N ALA A 223 -11.15 25.11 -5.54
CA ALA A 223 -11.14 23.67 -5.32
C ALA A 223 -10.42 23.29 -4.01
N ILE A 224 -9.32 23.97 -3.69
CA ILE A 224 -8.61 23.78 -2.42
C ILE A 224 -9.46 24.28 -1.26
N ALA A 225 -10.03 25.49 -1.37
CA ALA A 225 -10.92 26.06 -0.36
C ALA A 225 -12.11 25.13 -0.04
N ALA A 226 -12.73 24.56 -1.08
CA ALA A 226 -13.84 23.62 -0.93
C ALA A 226 -13.43 22.37 -0.14
N ARG A 227 -12.24 21.82 -0.44
CA ARG A 227 -11.75 20.60 0.24
C ARG A 227 -11.37 20.83 1.69
N ILE A 228 -10.71 21.94 2.00
CA ILE A 228 -10.28 22.25 3.37
C ILE A 228 -11.43 22.75 4.25
N HIS A 229 -12.52 23.24 3.65
CA HIS A 229 -13.72 23.69 4.35
C HIS A 229 -14.89 22.70 4.29
N ALA A 230 -14.70 21.52 3.68
CA ALA A 230 -15.74 20.50 3.64
C ALA A 230 -16.11 20.09 5.08
N ARG A 231 -17.40 19.98 5.37
CA ARG A 231 -17.91 19.30 6.58
C ARG A 231 -18.70 18.09 6.14
N ASN A 232 -18.45 16.93 6.75
CA ASN A 232 -19.24 15.71 6.58
C ASN A 232 -19.21 15.03 5.20
N GLU A 233 -18.39 15.49 4.25
CA GLU A 233 -17.92 14.55 3.23
C GLU A 233 -17.06 13.51 3.95
N ALA A 234 -17.08 12.25 3.53
CA ALA A 234 -16.14 11.25 4.02
C ALA A 234 -14.73 11.59 3.48
N THR A 235 -14.20 12.77 3.84
CA THR A 235 -12.85 13.17 3.57
C THR A 235 -11.98 12.30 4.46
N ARG A 236 -11.13 11.50 3.82
CA ARG A 236 -10.13 10.68 4.51
C ARG A 236 -9.20 11.50 5.41
N TRP A 237 -9.12 12.81 5.16
CA TRP A 237 -8.16 13.74 5.74
C TRP A 237 -8.88 14.81 6.57
N ILE A 238 -8.17 15.34 7.56
CA ILE A 238 -8.66 16.37 8.48
C ILE A 238 -8.96 17.68 7.73
N THR A 239 -10.10 18.29 8.06
CA THR A 239 -10.55 19.57 7.52
C THR A 239 -10.16 20.72 8.46
N LEU A 240 -10.27 21.98 8.01
CA LEU A 240 -9.89 23.13 8.85
C LEU A 240 -10.71 23.23 10.12
N ASP A 241 -12.01 22.95 10.03
CA ASP A 241 -12.89 23.02 11.19
C ASP A 241 -12.56 21.91 12.19
N GLU A 242 -12.36 20.67 11.73
CA GLU A 242 -11.92 19.56 12.58
C GLU A 242 -10.56 19.84 13.23
N ALA A 243 -9.59 20.35 12.46
CA ALA A 243 -8.26 20.68 12.98
C ALA A 243 -8.29 21.80 14.05
N ILE A 244 -9.20 22.77 13.90
CA ILE A 244 -9.40 23.82 14.90
C ILE A 244 -10.07 23.25 16.15
N GLU A 245 -11.15 22.46 15.99
CA GLU A 245 -11.87 21.83 17.11
C GLU A 245 -10.97 20.88 17.91
N ASP A 246 -10.16 20.05 17.23
CA ASP A 246 -9.16 19.18 17.84
C ASP A 246 -8.07 19.97 18.58
N GLY A 247 -7.53 21.01 17.94
CA GLY A 247 -6.50 21.84 18.54
C GLY A 247 -7.00 22.61 19.78
N GLU A 248 -8.24 23.12 19.75
CA GLU A 248 -8.87 23.76 20.91
C GLU A 248 -9.05 22.78 22.08
N THR A 249 -9.40 21.54 21.78
CA THR A 249 -9.50 20.47 22.79
C THR A 249 -8.13 20.18 23.42
N MET A 250 -7.07 20.13 22.61
CA MET A 250 -5.70 19.86 23.07
C MET A 250 -5.15 20.94 24.01
N LEU A 251 -5.58 22.20 23.90
CA LEU A 251 -5.06 23.31 24.73
C LEU A 251 -5.25 23.07 26.24
N ALA A 252 -6.27 22.31 26.65
CA ALA A 252 -6.63 22.13 28.06
C ALA A 252 -5.50 21.49 28.90
N ASP A 253 -4.72 20.59 28.30
CA ASP A 253 -3.77 19.71 29.01
C ASP A 253 -2.29 19.99 28.69
N LEU A 254 -1.99 21.07 27.96
CA LEU A 254 -0.63 21.38 27.51
C LEU A 254 0.16 22.26 28.48
N ALA A 255 1.46 22.00 28.54
CA ALA A 255 2.43 22.87 29.21
C ALA A 255 2.49 24.25 28.52
N PRO A 256 2.91 25.32 29.23
CA PRO A 256 2.86 26.69 28.70
C PRO A 256 3.54 26.91 27.34
N ASP A 257 4.73 26.34 27.12
CA ASP A 257 5.47 26.51 25.86
C ASP A 257 4.79 25.81 24.68
N ASP A 258 4.23 24.62 24.92
CA ASP A 258 3.49 23.87 23.89
C ASP A 258 2.12 24.50 23.62
N ARG A 259 1.49 25.10 24.63
CA ARG A 259 0.28 25.89 24.48
C ARG A 259 0.53 27.10 23.57
N GLN A 260 1.60 27.87 23.79
CA GLN A 260 1.92 29.01 22.93
C GLN A 260 2.09 28.59 21.45
N ARG A 261 2.83 27.50 21.21
CA ARG A 261 3.02 26.96 19.85
C ARG A 261 1.70 26.56 19.20
N LEU A 262 0.83 25.89 19.95
CA LEU A 262 -0.47 25.46 19.43
C LEU A 262 -1.40 26.66 19.16
N ASP A 263 -1.39 27.68 20.02
CA ASP A 263 -2.16 28.91 19.80
C ASP A 263 -1.73 29.64 18.51
N GLU A 264 -0.43 29.71 18.22
CA GLU A 264 0.10 30.27 16.97
C GLU A 264 -0.41 29.50 15.74
N HIS A 265 -0.42 28.16 15.81
CA HIS A 265 -0.98 27.32 14.76
C HIS A 265 -2.50 27.51 14.60
N LEU A 266 -3.25 27.56 15.69
CA LEU A 266 -4.71 27.79 15.67
C LEU A 266 -5.05 29.15 15.06
N ALA A 267 -4.28 30.20 15.37
CA ALA A 267 -4.45 31.51 14.75
C ALA A 267 -4.26 31.45 13.23
N ARG A 268 -3.26 30.70 12.75
CA ARG A 268 -3.05 30.49 11.31
C ARG A 268 -4.19 29.70 10.67
N LEU A 269 -4.67 28.63 11.31
CA LEU A 269 -5.79 27.82 10.81
C LEU A 269 -7.10 28.63 10.73
N ARG A 270 -7.39 29.47 11.73
CA ARG A 270 -8.56 30.37 11.72
C ARG A 270 -8.48 31.39 10.59
N THR A 271 -7.30 31.93 10.33
CA THR A 271 -7.06 32.84 9.19
C THR A 271 -7.31 32.13 7.86
N LEU A 272 -6.74 30.92 7.68
CA LEU A 272 -6.96 30.10 6.49
C LEU A 272 -8.44 29.75 6.27
N ARG A 273 -9.18 29.50 7.35
CA ARG A 273 -10.62 29.21 7.29
C ARG A 273 -11.40 30.38 6.72
N GLU A 274 -11.10 31.60 7.18
CA GLU A 274 -11.76 32.80 6.69
C GLU A 274 -11.40 33.10 5.23
N GLU A 275 -10.12 32.98 4.85
CA GLU A 275 -9.67 33.10 3.46
C GLU A 275 -10.39 32.09 2.54
N ALA A 276 -10.49 30.83 2.97
CA ALA A 276 -11.19 29.78 2.22
C ALA A 276 -12.68 30.09 2.05
N ARG A 277 -13.33 30.56 3.13
CA ARG A 277 -14.74 30.95 3.10
C ARG A 277 -15.00 32.07 2.08
N GLN A 278 -14.18 33.11 2.07
CA GLN A 278 -14.31 34.22 1.13
C GLN A 278 -14.18 33.76 -0.33
N LEU A 279 -13.25 32.85 -0.62
CA LEU A 279 -13.08 32.25 -1.95
C LEU A 279 -14.30 31.42 -2.41
N LEU A 280 -14.99 30.77 -1.45
CA LEU A 280 -16.17 29.96 -1.76
C LEU A 280 -17.42 30.84 -2.00
N GLU A 281 -17.50 31.98 -1.32
CA GLU A 281 -18.60 32.94 -1.45
C GLU A 281 -18.52 33.78 -2.73
N ASP A 282 -17.32 33.96 -3.33
CA ASP A 282 -17.09 34.75 -4.54
C ASP A 282 -17.97 34.28 -5.74
N PRO A 283 -18.92 35.12 -6.22
CA PRO A 283 -19.83 34.78 -7.31
C PRO A 283 -19.15 34.67 -8.68
N ILE A 284 -17.96 35.24 -8.86
CA ILE A 284 -17.17 35.11 -10.11
C ILE A 284 -16.60 33.68 -10.23
N LEU A 285 -16.51 32.97 -9.12
CA LEU A 285 -15.96 31.62 -9.01
C LEU A 285 -17.04 30.53 -8.91
N ARG A 286 -18.32 30.89 -8.91
CA ARG A 286 -19.46 29.95 -8.88
C ARG A 286 -19.75 29.34 -10.25
#